data_AF-A0A8H4B1D2-F1
#
_entry.id   AF-A0A8H4B1D2-F1
#
_cell.length_a   1.000
_cell.length_b   1.000
_cell.length_c   1.000
_cell.angle_alpha   90.00
_cell.angle_beta   90.00
_cell.angle_gamma   90.00
#
_symmetry.space_group_name_H-M   'P 1'
#
loop_
_entity.id
_entity.type
_entity.pdbx_description
1 polymer ?
#
loop_
_entity_poly.entity_id
_entity_poly.type
_entity_poly.pdbx_seq_one_letter_code
_entity_poly.pdbx_strand_id
1 'polypeptide(L)'
;MRKKAAEENSDNACHEVLRAYYFLGEELEKHLTKYKQSIEEHVAQKKVNGKFRDQLPKEVSKNALRKKTERARKVYDLFFRIGGDKVQRMTYIQRIKTFTASSISNLSSGNIKYVALQVRKNTRQT
;
A
#
# COMPACT_ATOMS: atom_id res chain seq x y z
N MET A 1 -11.23 -31.11 10.78
CA MET A 1 -11.70 -30.05 9.84
C MET A 1 -11.77 -28.62 10.42
N ARG A 2 -11.46 -28.35 11.70
CA ARG A 2 -11.59 -26.99 12.29
C ARG A 2 -10.45 -25.98 11.99
N LYS A 3 -9.23 -26.44 11.66
CA LYS A 3 -8.08 -25.54 11.40
C LYS A 3 -8.17 -24.78 10.06
N LYS A 4 -8.68 -25.43 9.02
CA LYS A 4 -8.70 -24.90 7.64
C LYS A 4 -9.62 -23.68 7.46
N ALA A 5 -10.79 -23.70 8.09
CA ALA A 5 -11.75 -22.58 8.02
C ALA A 5 -11.25 -21.32 8.77
N ALA A 6 -10.47 -21.49 9.84
CA ALA A 6 -9.89 -20.37 10.57
C ALA A 6 -8.76 -19.69 9.79
N GLU A 7 -7.91 -20.47 9.11
CA GLU A 7 -6.85 -19.97 8.23
C GLU A 7 -7.41 -19.24 7.00
N GLU A 8 -8.39 -19.84 6.30
CA GLU A 8 -9.05 -19.24 5.12
C GLU A 8 -9.76 -17.91 5.46
N ASN A 9 -10.39 -17.81 6.63
CA ASN A 9 -11.00 -16.56 7.09
C ASN A 9 -9.96 -15.47 7.43
N SER A 10 -8.80 -15.87 7.99
CA SER A 10 -7.71 -14.95 8.30
C SER A 10 -6.99 -14.45 7.04
N ASP A 11 -6.81 -15.31 6.04
CA ASP A 11 -6.21 -14.97 4.75
C ASP A 11 -7.08 -13.94 4.01
N ASN A 12 -8.40 -14.16 3.99
CA ASN A 12 -9.32 -13.25 3.34
C ASN A 12 -9.33 -11.85 4.00
N ALA A 13 -9.32 -11.80 5.34
CA ALA A 13 -9.19 -10.54 6.08
C ALA A 13 -7.84 -9.84 5.80
N CYS A 14 -6.75 -10.60 5.70
CA CYS A 14 -5.44 -10.04 5.33
C CYS A 14 -5.45 -9.41 3.93
N HIS A 15 -6.04 -10.11 2.95
CA HIS A 15 -6.15 -9.62 1.56
C HIS A 15 -7.04 -8.38 1.46
N GLU A 16 -8.13 -8.32 2.22
CA GLU A 16 -8.99 -7.13 2.28
C GLU A 16 -8.24 -5.92 2.84
N VAL A 17 -7.49 -6.11 3.93
CA VAL A 17 -6.66 -5.03 4.52
C VAL A 17 -5.61 -4.56 3.51
N LEU A 18 -4.90 -5.48 2.85
CA LEU A 18 -3.93 -5.13 1.81
C LEU A 18 -4.57 -4.38 0.64
N ARG A 19 -5.74 -4.82 0.15
CA ARG A 19 -6.50 -4.14 -0.90
C ARG A 19 -6.89 -2.72 -0.48
N ALA A 20 -7.42 -2.55 0.73
CA ALA A 20 -7.80 -1.24 1.24
C ALA A 20 -6.60 -0.28 1.31
N TYR A 21 -5.45 -0.74 1.80
CA TYR A 21 -4.23 0.06 1.82
C TYR A 21 -3.69 0.35 0.41
N TYR A 22 -3.78 -0.60 -0.52
CA TYR A 22 -3.38 -0.39 -1.92
C TYR A 22 -4.20 0.73 -2.56
N PHE A 23 -5.54 0.69 -2.45
CA PHE A 23 -6.40 1.72 -3.05
C PHE A 23 -6.21 3.09 -2.39
N LEU A 24 -6.06 3.12 -1.07
CA LEU A 24 -5.73 4.36 -0.37
C LEU A 24 -4.39 4.94 -0.86
N GLY A 25 -3.37 4.09 -1.06
CA GLY A 25 -2.07 4.50 -1.58
C GLY A 25 -2.16 5.01 -3.03
N GLU A 26 -2.94 4.34 -3.89
CA GLU A 26 -3.20 4.77 -5.26
C GLU A 26 -3.81 6.18 -5.32
N GLU A 27 -4.82 6.47 -4.48
CA GLU A 27 -5.43 7.81 -4.41
C GLU A 27 -4.50 8.86 -3.81
N LEU A 28 -3.69 8.50 -2.82
CA LEU A 28 -2.67 9.38 -2.26
C LEU A 28 -1.66 9.81 -3.32
N GLU A 29 -1.17 8.86 -4.13
CA GLU A 29 -0.22 9.15 -5.21
C GLU A 29 -0.86 9.97 -6.33
N LYS A 30 -2.10 9.66 -6.76
CA LYS A 30 -2.84 10.49 -7.74
C LYS A 30 -2.97 11.94 -7.28
N HIS A 31 -3.31 12.17 -6.01
CA HIS A 31 -3.39 13.52 -5.46
C HIS A 31 -2.02 14.18 -5.36
N LEU A 32 -0.98 13.43 -4.97
CA LEU A 32 0.37 13.94 -4.88
C LEU A 32 0.89 14.38 -6.26
N THR A 33 0.72 13.57 -7.31
CA THR A 33 1.12 13.91 -8.68
C THR A 33 0.44 15.19 -9.16
N LYS A 34 -0.86 15.36 -8.91
CA LYS A 34 -1.60 16.59 -9.26
C LYS A 34 -1.02 17.83 -8.58
N TYR A 35 -0.66 17.74 -7.30
CA TYR A 35 -0.06 18.87 -6.60
C TYR A 35 1.39 19.13 -7.03
N LYS A 36 2.19 18.10 -7.29
CA LYS A 36 3.57 18.24 -7.77
C LYS A 36 3.68 19.00 -9.10
N GLN A 37 2.60 19.10 -9.88
CA GLN A 37 2.57 19.89 -11.12
C GLN A 37 2.64 21.41 -10.87
N SER A 38 2.29 21.88 -9.66
CA SER A 38 2.19 23.32 -9.37
C SER A 38 2.97 23.76 -8.14
N ILE A 39 3.39 22.84 -7.27
CA ILE A 39 4.08 23.15 -6.02
C ILE A 39 5.17 22.12 -5.70
N GLU A 40 6.16 22.52 -4.88
CA GLU A 40 7.21 21.63 -4.41
C GLU A 40 6.67 20.39 -3.70
N GLU A 41 7.40 19.27 -3.81
CA GLU A 41 6.99 17.98 -3.30
C GLU A 41 6.64 18.01 -1.79
N HIS A 42 7.45 18.69 -0.98
CA HIS A 42 7.20 18.74 0.46
C HIS A 42 5.88 19.46 0.80
N VAL A 43 5.55 20.51 0.04
CA VAL A 43 4.27 21.25 0.16
C VAL A 43 3.11 20.41 -0.36
N ALA A 44 3.31 19.72 -1.49
CA ALA A 44 2.34 18.80 -2.07
C ALA A 44 1.95 17.71 -1.08
N GLN A 45 2.92 17.07 -0.42
CA GLN A 45 2.66 16.05 0.59
C GLN A 45 1.88 16.60 1.79
N LYS A 46 2.20 17.81 2.26
CA LYS A 46 1.46 18.47 3.36
C LYS A 46 0.01 18.74 2.96
N LYS A 47 -0.24 19.17 1.72
CA LYS A 47 -1.56 19.46 1.19
C LYS A 47 -2.42 18.21 1.01
N VAL A 48 -1.81 17.12 0.51
CA VAL A 48 -2.46 15.79 0.48
C VAL A 48 -2.86 15.37 1.88
N ASN A 49 -1.93 15.37 2.84
CA ASN A 49 -2.24 14.95 4.21
C ASN A 49 -3.31 15.83 4.88
N GLY A 50 -3.32 17.15 4.60
CA GLY A 50 -4.37 18.06 5.04
C GLY A 50 -5.75 17.66 4.52
N LYS A 51 -5.88 17.47 3.20
CA LYS A 51 -7.15 17.06 2.56
C LYS A 51 -7.71 15.75 3.10
N PHE A 52 -6.84 14.79 3.42
CA PHE A 52 -7.26 13.52 4.03
C PHE A 52 -7.64 13.69 5.51
N ARG A 53 -7.01 14.62 6.22
CA ARG A 53 -7.37 14.93 7.61
C ARG A 53 -8.77 15.53 7.71
N ASP A 54 -9.14 16.39 6.76
CA ASP A 54 -10.45 17.04 6.75
C ASP A 54 -11.62 16.07 6.55
N GLN A 55 -11.34 14.87 6.03
CA GLN A 55 -12.32 13.79 5.84
C GLN A 55 -12.42 12.84 7.05
N LEU A 56 -11.62 13.07 8.09
CA LEU A 56 -11.53 12.18 9.24
C LEU A 56 -12.10 12.85 10.50
N PRO A 57 -12.57 12.04 11.47
CA PRO A 57 -12.95 12.54 12.78
C PRO A 57 -11.80 13.31 13.45
N LYS A 58 -12.11 14.36 14.20
CA LYS A 58 -11.12 15.25 14.82
C LYS A 58 -10.24 14.53 15.86
N GLU A 59 -10.74 13.41 16.38
CA GLU A 59 -10.11 12.53 17.36
C GLU A 59 -8.91 11.78 16.76
N VAL A 60 -8.83 11.67 15.42
CA VAL A 60 -7.68 11.04 14.77
C VAL A 60 -6.45 11.94 14.89
N SER A 61 -5.46 11.50 15.66
CA SER A 61 -4.20 12.22 15.81
C SER A 61 -3.45 12.35 14.47
N LYS A 62 -2.74 13.47 14.28
CA LYS A 62 -1.90 13.70 13.09
C LYS A 62 -0.86 12.58 12.89
N ASN A 63 -0.32 12.04 13.99
CA ASN A 63 0.67 10.98 13.95
C ASN A 63 0.05 9.64 13.48
N ALA A 64 -1.15 9.29 13.95
CA ALA A 64 -1.86 8.12 13.49
C ALA A 64 -2.19 8.22 12.00
N LEU A 65 -2.66 9.39 11.54
CA LEU A 65 -2.91 9.66 10.12
C LEU A 65 -1.63 9.48 9.30
N ARG A 66 -0.51 10.09 9.72
CA ARG A 66 0.78 9.98 9.04
C ARG A 66 1.24 8.53 8.90
N LYS A 67 1.15 7.74 9.98
CA LYS A 67 1.51 6.30 9.95
C LYS A 67 0.61 5.53 8.97
N LYS A 68 -0.69 5.83 8.95
CA LYS A 68 -1.65 5.17 8.06
C LYS A 68 -1.40 5.51 6.59
N THR A 69 -1.11 6.78 6.27
CA THR A 69 -0.80 7.20 4.89
C THR A 69 0.56 6.68 4.43
N GLU A 70 1.57 6.66 5.30
CA GLU A 70 2.87 6.05 4.98
C GLU A 70 2.76 4.55 4.67
N ARG A 71 2.00 3.81 5.49
CA ARG A 71 1.72 2.39 5.23
C ARG A 71 1.03 2.21 3.88
N ALA A 72 0.00 3.02 3.58
CA ALA A 72 -0.70 2.96 2.30
C ALA A 72 0.24 3.19 1.11
N ARG A 73 1.11 4.22 1.20
CA ARG A 73 2.10 4.51 0.16
C ARG A 73 3.08 3.36 -0.05
N LYS A 74 3.60 2.75 1.03
CA LYS A 74 4.52 1.61 0.92
C LYS A 74 3.87 0.37 0.32
N VAL A 75 2.62 0.08 0.71
CA VAL A 75 1.83 -1.00 0.12
C VAL A 75 1.64 -0.76 -1.38
N TYR A 76 1.17 0.43 -1.76
CA TYR A 76 0.99 0.79 -3.16
C TYR A 76 2.30 0.72 -3.96
N ASP A 77 3.39 1.31 -3.46
CA ASP A 77 4.70 1.33 -4.13
C ASP A 77 5.23 -0.08 -4.40
N LEU A 78 5.09 -1.00 -3.43
CA LEU A 78 5.51 -2.40 -3.61
C LEU A 78 4.76 -3.06 -4.78
N PHE A 79 3.42 -3.05 -4.77
CA PHE A 79 2.65 -3.71 -5.82
C PHE A 79 2.76 -3.00 -7.16
N PHE A 80 2.78 -1.66 -7.16
CA PHE A 80 3.00 -0.88 -8.37
C PHE A 80 4.33 -1.24 -9.06
N ARG A 81 5.40 -1.45 -8.28
CA ARG A 81 6.69 -1.86 -8.81
C ARG A 81 6.71 -3.29 -9.33
N ILE A 82 5.91 -4.19 -8.75
CA ILE A 82 5.87 -5.61 -9.13
C ILE A 82 5.03 -5.82 -10.39
N GLY A 83 3.85 -5.20 -10.48
CA GLY A 83 2.88 -5.44 -11.54
C GLY A 83 2.80 -4.32 -12.58
N GLY A 84 2.79 -4.69 -13.86
CA GLY A 84 2.69 -3.75 -14.99
C GLY A 84 1.33 -3.06 -15.08
N ASP A 85 0.27 -3.80 -14.79
CA ASP A 85 -1.11 -3.32 -14.81
C ASP A 85 -1.85 -3.60 -13.49
N LYS A 86 -3.07 -3.06 -13.38
CA LYS A 86 -3.89 -3.17 -12.18
C LYS A 86 -4.39 -4.60 -11.91
N VAL A 87 -4.70 -5.38 -12.94
CA VAL A 87 -5.19 -6.77 -12.81
C VAL A 87 -4.08 -7.65 -12.25
N GLN A 88 -2.86 -7.49 -12.75
CA GLN A 88 -1.68 -8.20 -12.27
C GLN A 88 -1.38 -7.85 -10.80
N ARG A 89 -1.47 -6.56 -10.44
CA ARG A 89 -1.30 -6.11 -9.04
C ARG A 89 -2.32 -6.73 -8.10
N MET A 90 -3.59 -6.80 -8.49
CA MET A 90 -4.63 -7.44 -7.67
C MET A 90 -4.39 -8.94 -7.51
N THR A 91 -3.93 -9.59 -8.57
CA THR A 91 -3.54 -11.01 -8.53
C THR A 91 -2.40 -11.24 -7.54
N TYR A 92 -1.38 -10.37 -7.51
CA TYR A 92 -0.30 -10.47 -6.53
C TYR A 92 -0.78 -10.29 -5.08
N ILE A 93 -1.69 -9.34 -4.83
CA ILE A 93 -2.26 -9.14 -3.49
C ILE A 93 -2.98 -10.41 -3.01
N GLN A 94 -3.78 -11.03 -3.87
CA GLN A 94 -4.53 -12.25 -3.55
C GLN A 94 -3.65 -13.49 -3.33
N ARG A 95 -2.43 -13.50 -3.90
CA ARG A 95 -1.49 -14.62 -3.77
C ARG A 95 -0.64 -14.56 -2.49
N ILE A 96 -0.67 -13.46 -1.76
CA ILE A 96 0.12 -13.32 -0.51
C ILE A 96 -0.46 -14.23 0.56
N LYS A 97 0.41 -15.05 1.16
CA LYS A 97 0.04 -15.92 2.30
C LYS A 97 0.65 -15.48 3.63
N THR A 98 1.76 -14.74 3.59
CA THR A 98 2.62 -14.54 4.78
C THR A 98 2.85 -13.08 5.14
N PHE A 99 2.69 -12.15 4.19
CA PHE A 99 2.96 -10.73 4.42
C PHE A 99 1.68 -9.96 4.75
N THR A 100 1.73 -9.13 5.79
CA THR A 100 0.64 -8.22 6.14
C THR A 100 0.98 -6.79 5.72
N ALA A 101 -0.01 -5.91 5.67
CA ALA A 101 0.20 -4.47 5.47
C ALA A 101 1.15 -3.87 6.54
N SER A 102 1.10 -4.38 7.76
CA SER A 102 2.00 -3.98 8.84
C SER A 102 3.45 -4.39 8.56
N SER A 103 3.68 -5.63 8.11
CA SER A 103 5.02 -6.10 7.74
C SER A 103 5.61 -5.28 6.60
N ILE A 104 4.80 -4.94 5.59
CA ILE A 104 5.23 -4.08 4.47
C ILE A 104 5.57 -2.66 4.95
N SER A 105 4.82 -2.12 5.91
CA SER A 105 5.10 -0.76 6.42
C SER A 105 6.46 -0.61 7.11
N ASN A 106 7.05 -1.71 7.59
CA ASN A 106 8.36 -1.71 8.22
C ASN A 106 9.52 -1.75 7.21
N LEU A 107 9.22 -1.94 5.92
CA LEU A 107 10.24 -1.94 4.89
C LEU A 107 10.74 -0.52 4.62
N SER A 108 12.05 -0.41 4.37
CA SER A 108 12.66 0.77 3.77
C SER A 108 12.32 0.83 2.28
N SER A 109 12.43 2.02 1.67
CA SER A 109 12.27 2.17 0.21
C SER A 109 13.23 1.28 -0.58
N GLY A 110 14.47 1.14 -0.11
CA GLY A 110 15.46 0.22 -0.69
C GLY A 110 15.00 -1.25 -0.64
N ASN A 111 14.45 -1.70 0.49
CA ASN A 111 13.94 -3.06 0.62
C ASN A 111 12.70 -3.31 -0.25
N ILE A 112 11.80 -2.32 -0.37
CA ILE A 112 10.65 -2.41 -1.28
C ILE A 112 11.13 -2.58 -2.73
N LYS A 113 12.10 -1.77 -3.16
CA LYS A 113 12.69 -1.87 -4.50
C LYS A 113 13.34 -3.23 -4.73
N TYR A 114 14.10 -3.73 -3.75
CA TYR A 114 14.74 -5.04 -3.81
C TYR A 114 13.72 -6.18 -3.95
N VAL A 115 12.72 -6.23 -3.06
CA VAL A 115 11.67 -7.27 -3.09
C VAL A 115 10.94 -7.24 -4.44
N ALA A 116 10.55 -6.06 -4.91
CA ALA A 116 9.86 -5.94 -6.19
C ALA A 116 10.68 -6.46 -7.37
N LEU A 117 11.99 -6.20 -7.35
CA LEU A 117 12.92 -6.69 -8.36
C LEU A 117 13.06 -8.22 -8.34
N GLN A 118 13.11 -8.84 -7.16
CA GLN A 118 13.16 -10.31 -7.04
C GLN A 118 11.89 -10.97 -7.58
N VAL A 119 10.70 -10.45 -7.22
CA VAL A 119 9.42 -11.01 -7.70
C VAL A 119 9.32 -10.94 -9.23
N ARG A 120 9.76 -9.82 -9.82
CA ARG A 120 9.78 -9.66 -11.29
C ARG A 120 10.73 -10.61 -11.99
N LYS A 121 11.91 -10.88 -11.41
CA LYS A 121 12.86 -11.86 -11.96
C LYS A 121 12.25 -13.26 -12.00
N ASN A 122 11.64 -13.68 -10.89
CA ASN A 122 11.05 -15.01 -10.78
C ASN A 122 9.86 -15.20 -11.75
N THR A 123 9.04 -14.16 -11.95
CA THR A 123 7.89 -14.21 -12.88
C THR A 123 8.31 -14.35 -14.36
N ARG A 124 9.55 -13.97 -14.72
CA ARG A 124 10.06 -14.10 -16.11
C ARG A 124 10.70 -15.45 -16.40
N GLN A 125 10.94 -16.25 -15.36
CA GLN A 125 11.56 -17.57 -15.46
C GLN A 125 10.53 -18.71 -15.46
N THR A 126 9.25 -18.37 -15.36
CA THR A 126 8.10 -19.31 -15.41
C THR A 126 7.37 -19.12 -16.73
#